data_AF-A0A7J4XIB6-F1
#
_entry.id   AF-A0A7J4XIB6-F1
#
_cell.length_a   1.000
_cell.length_b   1.000
_cell.length_c   1.000
_cell.angle_alpha   90.00
_cell.angle_beta   90.00
_cell.angle_gamma   90.00
#
_symmetry.space_group_name_H-M   'P 1'
#
loop_
_entity.id
_entity.type
_entity.pdbx_description
1 polymer ?
#
loop_
_entity_poly.entity_id
_entity_poly.type
_entity_poly.pdbx_seq_one_letter_code
_entity_poly.pdbx_strand_id
1 'polypeptide(L)'
;MEDEEIISFKKESDKMLFGVQGYDGNELMAAITGYDLRIAFNMKLINSLADAESCADALADIFYQSLMEQLIEKKSEIIQPVPPEKSIL
;
A
#
# COMPACT_ATOMS: atom_id res chain seq x y z
N MET A 1 14.86 9.70 30.10
CA MET A 1 14.82 9.62 28.63
C MET A 1 15.04 8.16 28.36
N GLU A 2 14.04 7.44 27.86
CA GLU A 2 14.24 6.04 27.45
C GLU A 2 15.30 6.05 26.34
N ASP A 3 16.32 5.20 26.49
CA ASP A 3 17.38 5.04 25.50
C ASP A 3 16.76 4.60 24.16
N GLU A 4 17.07 5.32 23.09
CA GLU A 4 16.58 5.03 21.74
C GLU A 4 17.33 3.79 21.20
N GLU A 5 16.66 2.64 21.10
CA GLU A 5 17.23 1.40 20.57
C GLU A 5 17.22 1.38 19.03
N ILE A 6 18.36 1.04 18.42
CA ILE A 6 18.47 0.86 16.97
C ILE A 6 18.26 -0.61 16.60
N ILE A 7 17.23 -0.87 15.81
CA ILE A 7 16.95 -2.18 15.23
C ILE A 7 17.43 -2.19 13.77
N SER A 8 18.17 -3.22 13.37
CA SER A 8 18.71 -3.37 12.01
C SER A 8 17.97 -4.45 11.23
N PHE A 9 17.59 -4.14 9.99
CA PHE A 9 16.88 -5.03 9.09
C PHE A 9 17.68 -5.31 7.82
N LYS A 10 17.51 -6.50 7.24
CA LYS A 10 18.03 -6.81 5.91
C LYS A 10 17.25 -6.01 4.88
N LYS A 11 17.98 -5.34 3.99
CA LYS A 11 17.45 -4.32 3.08
C LYS A 11 16.24 -4.77 2.26
N GLU A 12 16.25 -6.01 1.77
CA GLU A 12 15.25 -6.53 0.83
C GLU A 12 14.38 -7.64 1.45
N SER A 13 14.97 -8.62 2.13
CA SER A 13 14.23 -9.79 2.63
C SER A 13 13.29 -9.49 3.79
N ASP A 14 13.57 -8.44 4.57
CA ASP A 14 12.82 -8.13 5.79
C ASP A 14 11.73 -7.09 5.53
N LYS A 15 11.59 -6.62 4.29
CA LYS A 15 10.56 -5.64 3.91
C LYS A 15 9.21 -6.27 3.59
N MET A 16 9.14 -7.52 3.15
CA MET A 16 7.91 -8.04 2.57
C MET A 16 7.07 -8.78 3.60
N LEU A 17 5.85 -8.29 3.84
CA LEU A 17 4.96 -8.80 4.90
C LEU A 17 3.76 -9.53 4.32
N PHE A 18 3.12 -8.95 3.30
CA PHE A 18 1.98 -9.57 2.61
C PHE A 18 1.98 -9.20 1.12
N GLY A 19 1.44 -10.08 0.28
CA GLY A 19 1.32 -9.83 -1.16
C GLY A 19 0.11 -10.52 -1.76
N VAL A 20 -0.51 -9.88 -2.75
CA VAL A 20 -1.61 -10.43 -3.54
C VAL A 20 -1.03 -10.85 -4.87
N GLN A 21 -1.15 -12.13 -5.23
CA GLN A 21 -0.70 -12.63 -6.52
C GLN A 21 -1.64 -12.19 -7.65
N GLY A 22 -1.07 -11.94 -8.81
CA GLY A 22 -1.78 -11.78 -10.06
C GLY A 22 -2.43 -13.09 -10.53
N TYR A 23 -3.28 -13.00 -11.55
CA TYR A 23 -4.05 -14.13 -12.05
C TYR A 23 -3.21 -15.30 -12.58
N ASP A 24 -1.98 -15.02 -13.02
CA ASP A 24 -1.04 -16.01 -13.55
C ASP A 24 -0.11 -16.60 -12.47
N GLY A 25 -0.16 -16.08 -11.24
CA GLY A 25 0.68 -16.49 -10.12
C GLY A 25 2.16 -16.09 -10.24
N ASN A 26 2.56 -15.40 -11.31
CA ASN A 26 3.97 -15.07 -11.55
C ASN A 26 4.34 -13.69 -10.99
N GLU A 27 3.40 -12.76 -10.99
CA GLU A 27 3.61 -11.39 -10.51
C GLU A 27 2.72 -11.06 -9.30
N LEU A 28 3.16 -10.08 -8.52
CA LEU A 28 2.36 -9.52 -7.43
C LEU A 28 1.53 -8.35 -7.96
N MET A 29 0.22 -8.40 -7.74
CA MET A 29 -0.68 -7.29 -8.03
C MET A 29 -0.58 -6.20 -6.96
N ALA A 30 -0.31 -6.59 -5.72
CA ALA A 30 -0.07 -5.67 -4.61
C ALA A 30 0.90 -6.30 -3.61
N ALA A 31 1.69 -5.47 -2.93
CA ALA A 31 2.55 -5.89 -1.83
C ALA A 31 2.47 -4.87 -0.69
N ILE A 32 2.28 -5.34 0.52
CA ILE A 32 2.44 -4.56 1.74
C ILE A 32 3.87 -4.76 2.21
N THR A 33 4.67 -3.70 2.10
CA THR A 33 6.08 -3.73 2.42
C THR A 33 6.45 -2.68 3.47
N GLY A 34 7.37 -3.03 4.36
CA GLY A 34 7.82 -2.22 5.48
C GLY A 34 8.64 -3.08 6.43
N TYR A 35 9.56 -2.46 7.18
CA TYR A 35 10.31 -3.15 8.24
C TYR A 35 9.47 -3.37 9.49
N ASP A 36 8.46 -2.52 9.68
CA ASP A 36 7.45 -2.65 10.70
C ASP A 36 6.09 -2.35 10.05
N LEU A 37 5.16 -3.28 10.20
CA LEU A 37 3.76 -3.09 9.88
C LEU A 37 2.97 -3.58 11.08
N ARG A 38 2.37 -2.63 11.78
CA ARG A 38 1.48 -2.93 12.88
C ARG A 38 0.04 -2.67 12.49
N ILE A 39 -0.74 -3.75 12.39
CA ILE A 39 -2.20 -3.67 12.33
C ILE A 39 -2.71 -3.94 13.74
N ALA A 40 -3.44 -2.98 14.32
CA ALA A 40 -4.03 -3.10 15.64
C ALA A 40 -5.55 -2.98 15.54
N PHE A 41 -6.25 -3.97 16.06
CA PHE A 41 -7.71 -4.00 16.08
C PHE A 41 -8.24 -3.54 17.43
N ASN A 42 -9.24 -2.66 17.41
CA ASN A 42 -9.90 -2.24 18.65
C ASN A 42 -10.93 -3.29 19.09
N MET A 43 -10.46 -4.29 19.84
CA MET A 43 -11.29 -5.39 20.34
C MET A 43 -12.41 -4.95 21.30
N LYS A 44 -12.40 -3.69 21.78
CA LYS A 44 -13.55 -3.16 22.54
C LYS A 44 -14.76 -2.89 21.65
N LEU A 45 -14.52 -2.58 20.37
CA LEU A 45 -15.57 -2.28 19.39
C LEU A 45 -15.96 -3.53 18.59
N ILE A 46 -15.00 -4.42 18.35
CA ILE A 46 -15.23 -5.68 17.63
C ILE A 46 -15.73 -6.73 18.62
N ASN A 47 -17.05 -6.91 18.72
CA ASN A 47 -17.68 -7.82 19.67
C ASN A 47 -18.44 -8.98 18.99
N SER A 48 -18.52 -8.96 17.66
CA SER A 48 -19.23 -9.96 16.87
C SER A 48 -18.54 -10.23 15.52
N LEU A 49 -18.97 -11.29 14.84
CA LEU A 49 -18.52 -11.58 13.47
C LEU A 49 -18.90 -10.46 12.51
N ALA A 50 -20.11 -9.90 12.66
CA ALA A 50 -20.58 -8.79 11.82
C ALA A 50 -19.74 -7.52 11.99
N ASP A 51 -19.27 -7.23 13.21
CA ASP A 51 -18.36 -6.10 13.45
C ASP A 51 -16.99 -6.33 12.78
N ALA A 52 -16.50 -7.58 12.81
CA ALA A 52 -15.25 -7.96 12.17
C ALA A 52 -15.34 -7.88 10.63
N GLU A 53 -16.43 -8.36 10.05
CA GLU A 53 -16.72 -8.23 8.61
C GLU A 53 -16.81 -6.76 8.22
N SER A 54 -17.59 -5.96 8.95
CA SER A 54 -17.73 -4.52 8.70
C SER A 54 -16.38 -3.79 8.79
N CYS A 55 -15.52 -4.19 9.74
CA CYS A 55 -14.16 -3.65 9.86
C CYS A 55 -13.27 -4.03 8.67
N ALA A 56 -13.37 -5.27 8.19
CA ALA A 56 -12.60 -5.74 7.04
C ALA A 56 -13.05 -5.04 5.75
N ASP A 57 -14.35 -4.89 5.55
CA ASP A 57 -14.93 -4.19 4.40
C ASP A 57 -14.50 -2.72 4.37
N ALA A 58 -14.53 -2.03 5.51
CA ALA A 58 -14.06 -0.65 5.61
C ALA A 58 -12.55 -0.52 5.27
N LEU A 59 -11.73 -1.49 5.66
CA LEU A 59 -10.31 -1.51 5.26
C LEU A 59 -10.15 -1.76 3.76
N ALA A 60 -10.95 -2.65 3.17
CA ALA A 60 -10.94 -2.90 1.73
C ALA A 60 -11.32 -1.64 0.93
N ASP A 61 -12.31 -0.87 1.40
CA ASP A 61 -12.73 0.39 0.77
C ASP A 61 -11.60 1.42 0.77
N ILE A 62 -10.86 1.55 1.87
CA ILE A 62 -9.70 2.46 1.98
C ILE A 62 -8.62 2.06 0.96
N PHE A 63 -8.31 0.76 0.86
CA PHE A 63 -7.35 0.28 -0.13
C PHE A 63 -7.83 0.56 -1.56
N TYR A 64 -9.11 0.36 -1.84
CA TYR A 64 -9.69 0.65 -3.15
C TYR A 64 -9.58 2.13 -3.51
N GLN A 65 -9.94 3.04 -2.60
CA GLN A 65 -9.81 4.48 -2.81
C GLN A 65 -8.35 4.87 -3.08
N SER A 66 -7.42 4.38 -2.26
CA SER A 66 -5.99 4.64 -2.41
C SER A 66 -5.44 4.12 -3.75
N LEU A 67 -5.91 2.96 -4.21
CA LEU A 67 -5.56 2.41 -5.51
C LEU A 67 -6.10 3.29 -6.65
N MET A 68 -7.35 3.73 -6.55
CA MET A 68 -7.98 4.58 -7.56
C MET A 68 -7.25 5.92 -7.71
N GLU A 69 -6.83 6.54 -6.59
CA GLU A 69 -6.02 7.76 -6.62
C GLU A 69 -4.71 7.55 -7.37
N GLN A 70 -3.96 6.48 -7.09
CA GLN A 70 -2.73 6.15 -7.81
C GLN A 70 -2.96 5.88 -9.30
N LEU A 71 -4.07 5.22 -9.66
CA LEU A 71 -4.43 4.97 -11.06
C LEU A 71 -4.74 6.27 -11.81
N ILE A 72 -5.41 7.22 -11.15
CA ILE A 72 -5.70 8.55 -11.72
C ILE A 72 -4.40 9.33 -11.91
N GLU A 73 -3.52 9.35 -10.91
CA GLU A 73 -2.22 10.02 -10.98
C GLU A 73 -1.38 9.48 -12.15
N LYS A 74 -1.21 8.16 -12.25
CA LYS A 74 -0.50 7.52 -13.37
C LYS A 74 -1.11 7.87 -14.74
N LYS A 75 -2.43 7.90 -14.85
CA LYS A 75 -3.10 8.30 -16.10
C LYS A 75 -2.90 9.77 -16.42
N SER A 76 -2.87 10.65 -15.41
CA SER A 76 -2.60 12.08 -15.59
C SER A 76 -1.17 12.34 -16.07
N GLU A 77 -0.20 11.57 -15.61
CA GLU A 77 1.19 11.67 -16.07
C GLU A 77 1.33 11.31 -17.55
N ILE A 78 0.58 10.31 -18.02
CA ILE A 78 0.57 9.89 -19.44
C ILE A 78 -0.01 10.98 -20.37
N ILE A 79 -0.88 11.85 -19.85
CA ILE A 79 -1.57 12.89 -20.63
C ILE A 79 -0.78 14.21 -20.65
N GLN A 80 0.33 14.33 -19.90
CA GLN A 80 1.11 15.57 -19.93
C GLN A 80 1.72 15.80 -21.33
N PRO A 81 1.47 16.97 -21.96
CA PRO A 81 2.07 17.28 -23.24
C PRO A 81 3.59 17.33 -23.09
N VAL A 82 4.28 16.67 -24.01
CA VAL A 82 5.74 16.74 -24.12
C VAL A 82 6.14 18.22 -24.17
N PRO A 83 7.04 18.71 -23.28
CA PRO A 83 7.49 20.09 -23.36
C PRO A 83 8.08 20.31 -24.76
N PRO A 84 7.73 21.42 -25.43
CA PRO A 84 8.17 21.65 -26.80
C PRO A 84 9.70 21.55 -26.83
N GLU A 85 10.22 20.61 -27.62
CA GLU A 85 11.65 20.55 -27.93
C GLU A 85 12.05 21.98 -28.31
N LYS A 86 13.06 22.52 -27.62
CA LYS A 86 13.67 23.79 -28.00
C LYS A 86 14.11 23.62 -29.45
N SER A 87 13.32 24.20 -30.35
CA SER A 87 13.64 24.33 -31.76
C SER A 87 15.00 24.98 -31.86
N ILE A 88 16.00 24.20 -32.27
CA ILE A 88 17.32 24.70 -32.59
C ILE A 88 17.20 25.27 -34.00
N LEU A 89 16.82 26.55 -34.06
CA LEU A 89 17.29 27.44 -35.12
C LEU A 89 18.54 28.15 -34.61
#